data_AF-A0A8T6VH87-F1
#
_entry.id   AF-A0A8T6VH87-F1
#
_cell.length_a   1.000
_cell.length_b   1.000
_cell.length_c   1.000
_cell.angle_alpha   90.00
_cell.angle_beta   90.00
_cell.angle_gamma   90.00
#
_symmetry.space_group_name_H-M   'P 1'
#
loop_
_entity.id
_entity.type
_entity.pdbx_description
1 polymer ?
#
loop_
_entity_poly.entity_id
_entity_poly.type
_entity_poly.pdbx_seq_one_letter_code
_entity_poly.pdbx_strand_id
1 'polypeptide(L)'
;MAKEQSPTVVDASGLILGRMASMVAKRLLNGENIVIVNAERSTISGKRLSKIREARKFLEVGHPGKGPFHQRRPDRILRRTIRGM
;
A
#
# COMPACT_ATOMS: atom_id res chain seq x y z
N MET A 1 9.45 3.76 -30.39
CA MET A 1 8.96 5.01 -29.75
C MET A 1 8.04 4.62 -28.62
N ALA A 2 8.53 4.66 -27.37
CA ALA A 2 7.71 4.35 -26.21
C ALA A 2 6.66 5.47 -26.07
N LYS A 3 5.37 5.13 -26.14
CA LYS A 3 4.29 6.10 -25.87
C LYS A 3 4.57 6.73 -24.49
N GLU A 4 4.64 8.06 -24.43
CA GLU A 4 4.45 8.80 -23.19
C GLU A 4 3.03 8.50 -22.68
N GLN A 5 2.89 7.40 -21.94
CA GLN A 5 1.68 7.16 -21.19
C GLN A 5 1.74 8.04 -19.96
N SER A 6 1.02 9.16 -20.02
CA SER A 6 0.74 9.99 -18.86
C SER A 6 0.31 9.09 -17.70
N PRO A 7 1.00 9.14 -16.54
CA PRO A 7 0.67 8.26 -15.43
C PRO A 7 -0.75 8.54 -14.95
N THR A 8 -1.53 7.48 -14.75
CA THR A 8 -2.84 7.59 -14.13
C THR A 8 -2.64 7.97 -12.67
N VAL A 9 -3.16 9.13 -12.27
CA VAL A 9 -3.09 9.61 -10.89
C VAL A 9 -4.31 9.12 -10.12
N VAL A 10 -4.09 8.49 -8.97
CA VAL A 10 -5.12 8.00 -8.05
C VAL A 10 -4.96 8.70 -6.70
N ASP A 11 -6.00 9.40 -6.26
CA ASP A 11 -6.07 9.96 -4.91
C ASP A 11 -6.55 8.88 -3.92
N ALA A 12 -5.74 8.59 -2.91
CA ALA A 12 -6.05 7.58 -1.90
C ALA A 12 -7.00 8.08 -0.80
N SER A 13 -7.38 9.36 -0.81
CA SER A 13 -8.20 9.99 0.23
C SER A 13 -9.57 9.30 0.38
N GLY A 14 -9.84 8.78 1.57
CA GLY A 14 -11.12 8.12 1.88
C GLY A 14 -11.27 6.70 1.31
N LEU A 15 -10.34 6.25 0.46
CA LEU A 15 -10.38 4.91 -0.12
C LEU A 15 -9.92 3.86 0.88
N ILE A 16 -10.61 2.71 0.88
CA ILE A 16 -10.23 1.57 1.71
C ILE A 16 -8.97 0.94 1.12
N LEU A 17 -7.89 0.96 1.89
CA LEU A 17 -6.52 0.58 1.48
C LEU A 17 -6.48 -0.78 0.75
N GLY A 18 -7.12 -1.81 1.30
CA GLY A 18 -7.13 -3.15 0.68
C GLY A 18 -7.94 -3.22 -0.62
N ARG A 19 -9.09 -2.55 -0.69
CA ARG A 19 -9.95 -2.57 -1.89
C ARG A 19 -9.28 -1.84 -3.06
N MET A 20 -8.73 -0.66 -2.76
CA MET A 20 -7.96 0.12 -3.73
C MET A 20 -6.72 -0.66 -4.20
N ALA A 21 -5.98 -1.29 -3.28
CA ALA A 21 -4.78 -2.04 -3.63
C ALA A 21 -5.06 -3.18 -4.64
N SER A 22 -6.17 -3.91 -4.48
CA SER A 22 -6.54 -5.00 -5.40
C SER A 22 -6.84 -4.51 -6.81
N MET A 23 -7.59 -3.41 -6.91
CA MET A 23 -7.88 -2.78 -8.19
C MET A 23 -6.62 -2.23 -8.87
N VAL A 24 -5.76 -1.57 -8.09
CA VAL A 24 -4.48 -1.04 -8.61
C VAL A 24 -3.55 -2.16 -9.05
N ALA A 25 -3.41 -3.23 -8.27
CA ALA A 25 -2.57 -4.38 -8.62
C ALA A 25 -2.96 -4.98 -9.98
N LYS A 26 -4.26 -5.18 -10.22
CA LYS A 26 -4.76 -5.66 -11.51
C LYS A 26 -4.42 -4.72 -12.66
N ARG A 27 -4.56 -3.41 -12.46
CA ARG A 27 -4.23 -2.40 -13.49
C ARG A 27 -2.72 -2.34 -13.77
N LEU A 28 -1.89 -2.47 -12.74
CA LEU A 28 -0.43 -2.57 -12.89
C LEU A 28 -0.04 -3.82 -13.70
N LEU A 29 -0.68 -4.97 -13.46
CA LEU A 29 -0.45 -6.20 -14.24
C LEU A 29 -0.86 -6.06 -15.71
N ASN A 30 -1.85 -5.21 -16.00
CA ASN A 30 -2.25 -4.88 -17.37
C ASN A 30 -1.27 -3.90 -18.07
N GLY A 31 -0.18 -3.51 -17.42
CA GLY A 31 0.85 -2.64 -17.97
C GLY A 31 0.56 -1.14 -17.85
N GLU A 32 -0.38 -0.74 -17.00
CA GLU A 32 -0.68 0.67 -16.75
C GLU A 32 0.29 1.30 -15.73
N ASN A 33 0.76 2.52 -16.01
CA ASN A 33 1.56 3.29 -15.06
C ASN A 33 0.64 4.10 -14.13
N ILE A 34 0.70 3.82 -12.82
CA ILE A 34 -0.17 4.44 -11.81
C ILE A 34 0.66 5.18 -10.77
N VAL A 35 0.28 6.42 -10.48
CA VAL A 35 0.83 7.25 -9.40
C VAL A 35 -0.24 7.45 -8.33
N ILE A 36 0.06 7.07 -7.09
CA ILE A 36 -0.86 7.23 -5.96
C ILE A 36 -0.43 8.43 -5.13
N VAL A 37 -1.38 9.33 -4.85
CA VAL A 37 -1.19 10.52 -4.01
C VAL A 37 -2.01 10.43 -2.73
N ASN A 38 -1.60 11.18 -1.70
CA ASN A 38 -2.27 11.24 -0.38
C ASN A 38 -2.42 9.88 0.33
N ALA A 39 -1.41 9.02 0.25
CA ALA A 39 -1.42 7.68 0.84
C ALA A 39 -1.78 7.67 2.34
N GLU A 40 -1.43 8.72 3.08
CA GLU A 40 -1.74 8.94 4.49
C GLU A 40 -3.25 9.12 4.79
N ARG A 41 -4.04 9.50 3.77
CA ARG A 41 -5.49 9.70 3.89
C ARG A 41 -6.30 8.46 3.52
N SER A 42 -5.62 7.34 3.22
CA SER A 42 -6.27 6.05 3.00
C SER A 42 -6.87 5.48 4.29
N THR A 43 -8.01 4.81 4.17
CA THR A 43 -8.75 4.27 5.30
C THR A 43 -8.53 2.77 5.44
N ILE A 44 -8.43 2.29 6.69
CA ILE A 44 -8.40 0.87 7.02
C ILE A 44 -9.69 0.56 7.78
N SER A 45 -10.48 -0.38 7.27
CA SER A 45 -11.71 -0.79 7.92
C SER A 45 -11.43 -1.65 9.16
N GLY A 46 -12.34 -1.56 10.14
CA GLY A 46 -12.32 -2.35 11.38
C GLY A 46 -12.01 -1.53 12.63
N LYS A 47 -11.97 -2.22 13.78
CA LYS A 47 -11.71 -1.58 15.08
C LYS A 47 -10.24 -1.14 15.17
N ARG A 48 -10.02 0.15 15.46
CA ARG A 48 -8.67 0.77 15.58
C ARG A 48 -7.71 -0.03 16.47
N LEU A 49 -8.15 -0.45 17.65
CA LEU A 49 -7.32 -1.22 18.59
C LEU A 49 -6.90 -2.60 18.05
N SER A 50 -7.72 -3.22 17.21
CA SER A 50 -7.35 -4.49 16.55
C SER A 50 -6.20 -4.27 15.58
N LYS A 51 -6.33 -3.26 14.72
CA LYS A 51 -5.33 -2.95 13.70
C LYS A 51 -4.00 -2.50 14.29
N ILE A 52 -4.03 -1.75 15.39
CA ILE A 52 -2.82 -1.38 16.12
C ILE A 52 -2.14 -2.63 16.73
N ARG A 53 -2.92 -3.57 17.31
CA ARG A 53 -2.36 -4.81 17.86
C ARG A 53 -1.75 -5.71 16.79
N GLU A 54 -2.43 -5.87 15.65
CA GLU A 54 -1.90 -6.60 14.49
C GLU A 54 -0.56 -5.99 14.02
N ALA A 55 -0.50 -4.66 13.89
CA ALA A 55 0.72 -3.96 13.50
C ALA A 55 1.85 -4.12 14.53
N ARG A 56 1.54 -4.04 15.83
CA ARG A 56 2.54 -4.26 16.90
C ARG A 56 3.09 -5.68 16.87
N LYS A 57 2.23 -6.69 16.73
CA LYS A 57 2.65 -8.09 16.61
C LYS A 57 3.58 -8.29 15.43
N PHE A 58 3.33 -7.61 14.31
CA PHE A 58 4.22 -7.68 13.14
C PHE A 58 5.61 -7.07 13.41
N LEU A 59 5.70 -6.00 14.21
CA LEU A 59 6.98 -5.38 14.58
C LEU A 59 7.87 -6.28 15.45
N GLU A 60 7.26 -7.20 16.21
CA GLU A 60 7.97 -8.18 17.04
C GLU A 60 8.59 -9.31 16.20
N VAL A 61 8.26 -9.40 14.91
CA VAL A 61 8.75 -10.47 14.03
C VAL A 61 10.10 -10.12 13.41
N GLY A 62 11.08 -10.98 13.68
CA GLY A 62 12.30 -11.15 12.90
C GLY A 62 13.56 -10.49 13.45
N HIS A 63 14.70 -10.85 12.86
CA HIS A 63 16.02 -10.36 13.25
C HIS A 63 16.29 -8.95 12.64
N PRO A 64 16.87 -7.99 13.38
CA PRO A 64 17.04 -6.61 12.89
C PRO A 64 17.76 -6.47 11.54
N GLY A 65 18.74 -7.35 11.24
CA GLY A 65 19.53 -7.29 10.00
C GLY A 65 19.09 -8.21 8.86
N LYS A 66 18.28 -9.24 9.13
CA LYS A 66 17.87 -10.28 8.14
C LYS A 66 16.36 -10.54 8.09
N GLY A 67 15.62 -9.91 9.00
CA GLY A 67 14.18 -10.05 9.12
C GLY A 67 13.41 -9.17 8.12
N PRO A 68 12.08 -9.21 8.18
CA PRO A 68 11.25 -8.40 7.32
C PRO A 68 11.44 -6.91 7.63
N PHE A 69 11.58 -6.09 6.58
CA PHE A 69 11.73 -4.65 6.77
C PHE A 69 10.39 -4.01 7.19
N HIS A 70 10.39 -3.39 8.36
CA HIS A 70 9.22 -2.74 8.96
C HIS A 70 9.04 -1.31 8.40
N GLN A 71 8.25 -1.19 7.34
CA GLN A 71 7.94 0.11 6.75
C GLN A 71 7.03 0.94 7.68
N ARG A 72 7.43 2.17 8.00
CA ARG A 72 6.63 3.11 8.82
C ARG A 72 5.95 4.22 8.04
N ARG A 73 6.45 4.52 6.84
CA ARG A 73 5.90 5.57 5.98
C ARG A 73 4.62 5.09 5.28
N PRO A 74 3.56 5.90 5.20
CA PRO A 74 2.28 5.51 4.61
C PRO A 74 2.43 5.12 3.13
N ASP A 75 3.22 5.87 2.36
CA ASP A 75 3.53 5.55 0.96
C ASP A 75 4.15 4.14 0.81
N ARG A 76 5.07 3.77 1.70
CA ARG A 76 5.74 2.48 1.67
C ARG A 76 4.87 1.33 2.18
N ILE A 77 3.99 1.59 3.15
CA ILE A 77 3.01 0.62 3.62
C ILE A 77 2.08 0.26 2.46
N LEU A 78 1.54 1.26 1.78
CA LEU A 78 0.64 1.09 0.65
C LEU A 78 1.35 0.35 -0.51
N ARG A 79 2.59 0.75 -0.84
CA ARG A 79 3.43 0.02 -1.81
C ARG A 79 3.64 -1.44 -1.42
N ARG A 80 3.88 -1.73 -0.14
CA ARG A 80 4.05 -3.11 0.36
C ARG A 80 2.76 -3.91 0.24
N THR A 81 1.61 -3.31 0.49
CA THR A 81 0.30 -3.95 0.32
C THR A 81 0.05 -4.31 -1.14
N ILE A 82 0.25 -3.36 -2.07
CA ILE A 82 0.07 -3.61 -3.50
C ILE A 82 1.02 -4.71 -4.00
N ARG A 83 2.28 -4.69 -3.57
CA ARG A 83 3.26 -5.73 -3.93
C ARG A 83 2.88 -7.14 -3.44
N GLY A 84 2.09 -7.23 -2.38
CA GLY A 84 1.64 -8.51 -1.82
C GLY A 84 0.36 -9.05 -2.45
N MET A 85 -0.23 -8.34 -3.42
CA MET A 85 -1.38 -8.77 -4.21
C MET A 85 -0.95 -9.21 -5.59
#